data_AF-H5XG30-F1
#
_entry.id   AF-H5XG30-F1
#
_cell.length_a   1.000
_cell.length_b   1.000
_cell.length_c   1.000
_cell.angle_alpha   90.00
_cell.angle_beta   90.00
_cell.angle_gamma   90.00
#
_symmetry.space_group_name_H-M   'P 1'
#
loop_
_entity.id
_entity.type
_entity.pdbx_description
1 polymer ?
#
loop_
_entity_poly.entity_id
_entity_poly.type
_entity_poly.pdbx_seq_one_letter_code
_entity_poly.pdbx_strand_id
1 'polypeptide(L)'
;MIAVRRSLALAVVFALVLVVAAAAPPGPASSTTTPIPGRAEEHCDWDQTYHATLAMLGEDWRDWVVWGGSNMDGYSGRVDPATGVPMIHPDIPCSYVETVVVHEWLHLRQLDRYGSWEATQQASGTRLDAEMVAECGTELIVADPVISRRSYVEESERTRGYGCTSWHVLEAASLIAENERYTAAGS
;
A
#
# COMPACT_ATOMS: atom_id res chain seq x y z
N MET A 1 -15.50 46.28 48.89
CA MET A 1 -14.28 46.52 49.70
C MET A 1 -13.16 45.62 49.19
N ILE A 2 -12.00 46.23 48.90
CA ILE A 2 -10.64 45.66 48.68
C ILE A 2 -10.50 44.78 47.42
N ALA A 3 -9.94 45.17 46.27
CA ALA A 3 -8.71 45.89 45.86
C ALA A 3 -7.70 44.94 45.16
N VAL A 4 -7.59 45.15 43.84
CA VAL A 4 -6.37 45.12 43.00
C VAL A 4 -5.09 44.62 43.65
N ARG A 5 -4.43 43.61 43.07
CA ARG A 5 -2.96 43.55 42.93
C ARG A 5 -2.52 42.85 41.64
N ARG A 6 -2.18 43.68 40.65
CA ARG A 6 -1.18 43.40 39.60
C ARG A 6 0.20 43.71 40.19
N SER A 7 1.18 42.82 40.03
CA SER A 7 2.64 43.10 40.04
C SER A 7 3.35 41.90 39.40
N LEU A 8 3.86 41.97 38.17
CA LEU A 8 5.19 42.49 37.77
C LEU A 8 6.36 41.70 38.38
N ALA A 9 6.97 40.83 37.57
CA ALA A 9 8.40 40.52 37.64
C ALA A 9 8.89 40.17 36.22
N LEU A 10 9.15 41.23 35.46
CA LEU A 10 10.07 41.20 34.32
C LEU A 10 11.50 41.01 34.84
N ALA A 11 12.36 40.50 33.95
CA ALA A 11 13.82 40.62 33.92
C ALA A 11 14.65 39.57 34.69
N VAL A 12 14.99 38.49 33.98
CA VAL A 12 16.39 38.05 33.91
C VAL A 12 16.77 38.02 32.44
N VAL A 13 17.51 39.05 32.03
CA VAL A 13 18.07 39.32 30.72
C VAL A 13 19.56 39.04 30.84
N PHE A 14 20.11 38.29 29.89
CA PHE A 14 21.53 38.16 29.52
C PHE A 14 22.44 37.31 30.41
N ALA A 15 22.70 36.08 29.96
CA ALA A 15 24.06 35.53 29.82
C ALA A 15 24.02 34.14 29.15
N LEU A 16 23.91 34.09 27.82
CA LEU A 16 24.47 32.96 27.07
C LEU A 16 24.88 33.44 25.68
N VAL A 17 26.02 34.12 25.73
CA VAL A 17 26.84 34.56 24.63
C VAL A 17 27.49 33.33 23.99
N LEU A 18 27.30 33.21 22.67
CA LEU A 18 28.21 32.62 21.68
C LEU A 18 28.65 31.15 21.86
N VAL A 19 27.86 30.24 21.28
CA VAL A 19 28.38 29.20 20.37
C VAL A 19 27.38 29.01 19.22
N VAL A 20 27.24 30.03 18.36
CA VAL A 20 26.72 29.81 17.01
C VAL A 20 27.90 29.21 16.22
N ALA A 21 28.15 27.92 16.45
CA ALA A 21 28.89 27.15 15.49
C ALA A 21 28.05 27.16 14.21
N ALA A 22 28.63 27.68 13.15
CA ALA A 22 28.09 27.62 11.80
C ALA A 22 27.99 26.15 11.37
N ALA A 23 26.98 25.44 11.87
CA ALA A 23 26.46 24.25 11.23
C ALA A 23 25.63 24.76 10.06
N ALA A 24 26.31 24.97 8.92
CA ALA A 24 25.61 25.04 7.65
C ALA A 24 24.65 23.83 7.62
N PRO A 25 23.35 24.02 7.31
CA PRO A 25 22.50 22.88 7.07
C PRO A 25 23.21 22.04 6.00
N PRO A 26 23.39 20.72 6.20
CA PRO A 26 23.84 19.89 5.11
C PRO A 26 22.88 20.20 3.96
N GLY A 27 23.43 20.75 2.87
CA GLY A 27 22.65 20.96 1.65
C GLY A 27 21.92 19.66 1.34
N PRO A 28 20.69 19.71 0.77
CA PRO A 28 19.95 18.51 0.46
C PRO A 28 20.92 17.57 -0.23
N ALA A 29 21.24 16.47 0.44
CA ALA A 29 22.15 15.49 -0.10
C ALA A 29 21.51 15.14 -1.43
N SER A 30 22.17 15.49 -2.53
CA SER A 30 21.79 15.02 -3.85
C SER A 30 21.59 13.54 -3.66
N SER A 31 20.32 13.14 -3.69
CA SER A 31 19.94 11.75 -3.56
C SER A 31 20.36 11.15 -4.88
N THR A 32 21.66 10.86 -4.98
CA THR A 32 22.20 9.97 -5.96
C THR A 32 21.54 8.65 -5.61
N THR A 33 20.38 8.41 -6.22
CA THR A 33 19.70 7.13 -6.18
C THR A 33 20.71 6.14 -6.72
N THR A 34 21.45 5.50 -5.81
CA THR A 34 22.29 4.36 -6.15
C THR A 34 21.35 3.38 -6.84
N PRO A 35 21.57 3.05 -8.12
CA PRO A 35 20.76 2.05 -8.80
C PRO A 35 20.81 0.80 -7.95
N ILE A 36 19.66 0.32 -7.49
CA ILE A 36 19.58 -0.93 -6.73
C ILE A 36 20.12 -2.02 -7.66
N PRO A 37 21.28 -2.64 -7.35
CA PRO A 37 21.87 -3.65 -8.22
C PRO A 37 20.90 -4.83 -8.31
N GLY A 38 20.31 -5.05 -9.50
CA GLY A 38 19.31 -6.09 -9.72
C GLY A 38 18.04 -5.63 -10.46
N ARG A 39 17.73 -4.33 -10.48
CA ARG A 39 16.74 -3.81 -11.45
C ARG A 39 17.44 -3.56 -12.78
N ALA A 40 17.58 -4.61 -13.57
CA ALA A 40 17.48 -4.38 -15.00
C ALA A 40 16.15 -3.62 -15.19
N GLU A 41 16.15 -2.52 -15.96
CA GLU A 41 14.89 -2.02 -16.51
C GLU A 41 14.38 -3.15 -17.39
N GLU A 42 13.61 -4.05 -16.79
CA GLU A 42 12.88 -5.05 -17.51
C GLU A 42 11.93 -4.25 -18.37
N HIS A 43 12.20 -4.23 -19.68
CA HIS A 43 11.32 -3.66 -20.67
C HIS A 43 10.02 -4.46 -20.63
N CYS A 44 9.17 -4.17 -19.64
CA CYS A 44 7.84 -4.75 -19.56
C CYS A 44 6.86 -3.80 -20.25
N ASP A 45 6.01 -4.41 -21.07
CA ASP A 45 4.88 -3.75 -21.67
C ASP A 45 3.76 -3.70 -20.63
N TRP A 46 3.39 -2.50 -20.20
CA TRP A 46 2.39 -2.28 -19.16
C TRP A 46 1.07 -2.97 -19.49
N ASP A 47 0.61 -2.85 -20.74
CA ASP A 47 -0.65 -3.45 -21.18
C ASP A 47 -0.52 -4.96 -21.17
N GLN A 48 0.62 -5.51 -21.61
CA GLN A 48 0.84 -6.95 -21.57
C GLN A 48 0.82 -7.49 -20.14
N THR A 49 1.53 -6.84 -19.21
CA THR A 49 1.57 -7.24 -17.79
C THR A 49 0.18 -7.16 -17.18
N TYR A 50 -0.53 -6.05 -17.38
CA TYR A 50 -1.89 -5.85 -16.89
C TYR A 50 -2.85 -6.96 -17.34
N HIS A 51 -2.92 -7.24 -18.64
CA HIS A 51 -3.80 -8.28 -19.18
C HIS A 51 -3.37 -9.69 -18.74
N ALA A 52 -2.06 -9.96 -18.66
CA ALA A 52 -1.55 -11.25 -18.20
C ALA A 52 -1.91 -11.50 -16.72
N THR A 53 -1.77 -10.50 -15.86
CA THR A 53 -2.16 -10.60 -14.45
C THR A 53 -3.67 -10.83 -14.30
N LEU A 54 -4.51 -10.09 -15.04
CA LEU A 54 -5.97 -10.32 -14.98
C LEU A 54 -6.36 -11.72 -15.48
N ALA A 55 -5.72 -12.20 -16.55
CA ALA A 55 -5.94 -13.55 -17.05
C ALA A 55 -5.54 -14.62 -16.02
N MET A 56 -4.40 -14.44 -15.33
CA MET A 56 -3.97 -15.30 -14.22
C MET A 56 -5.01 -15.35 -13.09
N LEU A 57 -5.63 -14.22 -12.78
CA LEU A 57 -6.66 -14.11 -11.74
C LEU A 57 -8.05 -14.61 -12.19
N GLY A 58 -8.21 -14.93 -13.48
CA GLY A 58 -9.49 -15.36 -14.06
C GLY A 58 -10.51 -14.23 -14.24
N GLU A 59 -10.04 -12.98 -14.33
CA GLU A 59 -10.83 -11.76 -14.49
C GLU A 59 -10.94 -11.36 -15.98
N ASP A 60 -12.04 -10.71 -16.38
CA ASP A 60 -12.16 -10.06 -17.69
C ASP A 60 -11.71 -8.59 -17.57
N TRP A 61 -10.72 -8.20 -18.36
CA TRP A 61 -10.20 -6.83 -18.38
C TRP A 61 -11.25 -5.77 -18.73
N ARG A 62 -12.36 -6.16 -19.38
CA ARG A 62 -13.48 -5.24 -19.70
C ARG A 62 -14.27 -4.81 -18.47
N ASP A 63 -14.19 -5.57 -17.39
CA ASP A 63 -14.85 -5.25 -16.11
C ASP A 63 -13.98 -4.32 -15.23
N TRP A 64 -12.76 -4.03 -15.68
CA TRP A 64 -11.81 -3.15 -15.02
C TRP A 64 -11.67 -1.84 -15.79
N VAL A 65 -11.38 -0.76 -15.06
CA VAL A 65 -11.22 0.58 -15.66
C VAL A 65 -9.78 1.05 -15.55
N VAL A 66 -9.15 1.35 -16.68
CA VAL A 66 -7.91 2.14 -16.71
C VAL A 66 -8.28 3.62 -16.66
N TRP A 67 -7.97 4.29 -15.56
CA TRP A 67 -8.43 5.66 -15.30
C TRP A 67 -7.26 6.65 -15.24
N GLY A 68 -7.16 7.53 -16.23
CA GLY A 68 -6.12 8.56 -16.35
C GLY A 68 -6.47 9.94 -15.77
N GLY A 69 -7.36 10.01 -14.77
CA GLY A 69 -7.79 11.27 -14.17
C GLY A 69 -6.79 11.79 -13.11
N SER A 70 -6.57 13.11 -13.07
CA SER A 70 -5.59 13.80 -12.21
C SER A 70 -5.85 13.78 -10.70
N ASN A 71 -6.83 13.01 -10.22
CA ASN A 71 -7.39 13.16 -8.86
C ASN A 71 -7.01 12.03 -7.91
N MET A 72 -6.20 11.05 -8.35
CA MET A 72 -5.47 10.16 -7.44
C MET A 72 -4.00 10.57 -7.45
N ASP A 73 -3.35 10.45 -6.30
CA ASP A 73 -1.90 10.43 -6.25
C ASP A 73 -1.46 9.32 -7.22
N GLY A 74 -0.90 9.74 -8.36
CA GLY A 74 -0.51 8.84 -9.44
C GLY A 74 0.31 7.69 -8.87
N TYR A 75 0.19 6.51 -9.47
CA TYR A 75 0.75 5.22 -9.01
C TYR A 75 -0.15 4.39 -8.06
N SER A 76 -1.48 4.51 -8.12
CA SER A 76 -2.38 3.72 -7.27
C SER A 76 -3.52 3.03 -8.03
N GLY A 77 -4.01 1.94 -7.45
CA GLY A 77 -5.29 1.31 -7.79
C GLY A 77 -6.35 1.69 -6.76
N ARG A 78 -7.62 1.36 -7.05
CA ARG A 78 -8.68 1.28 -6.06
C ARG A 78 -9.83 0.41 -6.55
N VAL A 79 -10.61 -0.14 -5.64
CA VAL A 79 -11.97 -0.61 -5.92
C VAL A 79 -12.99 0.44 -5.48
N ASP A 80 -13.91 0.82 -6.38
CA ASP A 80 -15.00 1.72 -6.02
C ASP A 80 -15.89 1.06 -4.94
N PRO A 81 -16.02 1.66 -3.74
CA PRO A 81 -16.77 1.02 -2.66
C PRO A 81 -18.28 0.96 -2.92
N ALA A 82 -18.82 1.74 -3.85
CA ALA A 82 -20.25 1.78 -4.19
C ALA A 82 -20.59 0.86 -5.37
N THR A 83 -19.71 0.74 -6.35
CA THR A 83 -19.97 -0.06 -7.57
C THR A 83 -19.20 -1.37 -7.62
N GLY A 84 -18.17 -1.55 -6.78
CA GLY A 84 -17.27 -2.70 -6.84
C GLY A 84 -16.36 -2.69 -8.07
N VAL A 85 -16.35 -1.61 -8.86
CA VAL A 85 -15.53 -1.54 -10.08
C VAL A 85 -14.08 -1.25 -9.72
N PRO A 86 -13.14 -2.15 -10.05
CA PRO A 86 -11.71 -1.92 -9.86
C PRO A 86 -11.17 -0.94 -10.90
N MET A 87 -10.32 -0.03 -10.45
CA MET A 87 -9.71 1.03 -11.24
C MET A 87 -8.20 1.03 -11.06
N ILE A 88 -7.47 1.13 -12.16
CA ILE A 88 -6.01 1.11 -12.18
C ILE A 88 -5.50 2.36 -12.90
N HIS A 89 -4.54 3.06 -12.29
CA HIS A 89 -3.94 4.24 -12.90
C HIS A 89 -2.90 3.83 -13.97
N PRO A 90 -2.93 4.40 -15.19
CA PRO A 90 -2.04 4.00 -16.28
C PRO A 90 -0.56 4.32 -16.02
N ASP A 91 -0.29 5.32 -15.18
CA ASP A 91 1.10 5.72 -14.87
C ASP A 91 1.78 4.82 -13.82
N ILE A 92 1.12 3.77 -13.29
CA ILE A 92 1.77 2.81 -12.39
C ILE A 92 3.03 2.27 -13.09
N PRO A 93 4.22 2.32 -12.45
CA PRO A 93 5.42 1.81 -13.09
C PRO A 93 5.24 0.31 -13.37
N CYS A 94 5.64 -0.13 -14.56
CA CYS A 94 5.29 -1.45 -15.05
C CYS A 94 5.70 -2.60 -14.09
N SER A 95 6.82 -2.45 -13.36
CA SER A 95 7.26 -3.40 -12.32
C SER A 95 6.30 -3.58 -11.12
N TYR A 96 5.28 -2.73 -10.99
CA TYR A 96 4.29 -2.76 -9.91
C TYR A 96 2.89 -3.11 -10.40
N VAL A 97 2.67 -3.21 -11.71
CA VAL A 97 1.32 -3.44 -12.28
C VAL A 97 0.71 -4.72 -11.73
N GLU A 98 1.47 -5.81 -11.74
CA GLU A 98 1.02 -7.09 -11.19
C GLU A 98 0.62 -6.95 -9.72
N THR A 99 1.48 -6.38 -8.88
CA THR A 99 1.21 -6.22 -7.44
C THR A 99 -0.03 -5.36 -7.17
N VAL A 100 -0.21 -4.25 -7.90
CA VAL A 100 -1.37 -3.37 -7.69
C VAL A 100 -2.66 -4.04 -8.16
N VAL A 101 -2.63 -4.71 -9.32
CA VAL A 101 -3.81 -5.41 -9.84
C VAL A 101 -4.24 -6.53 -8.88
N VAL A 102 -3.30 -7.31 -8.36
CA VAL A 102 -3.60 -8.38 -7.40
C VAL A 102 -4.15 -7.80 -6.08
N HIS A 103 -3.62 -6.68 -5.60
CA HIS A 103 -4.11 -6.00 -4.40
C HIS A 103 -5.56 -5.55 -4.55
N GLU A 104 -5.89 -4.87 -5.65
CA GLU A 104 -7.26 -4.44 -5.92
C GLU A 104 -8.20 -5.63 -6.15
N TRP A 105 -7.69 -6.71 -6.76
CA TRP A 105 -8.47 -7.93 -6.93
C TRP A 105 -8.87 -8.54 -5.57
N LEU A 106 -7.99 -8.49 -4.55
CA LEU A 106 -8.33 -8.95 -3.21
C LEU A 106 -9.38 -8.06 -2.54
N HIS A 107 -9.36 -6.74 -2.76
CA HIS A 107 -10.45 -5.87 -2.32
C HIS A 107 -11.77 -6.21 -3.00
N LEU A 108 -11.74 -6.57 -4.28
CA LEU A 108 -12.93 -7.06 -4.98
C LEU A 108 -13.44 -8.35 -4.35
N ARG A 109 -12.56 -9.32 -4.02
CA ARG A 109 -12.96 -10.55 -3.31
C ARG A 109 -13.54 -10.26 -1.93
N GLN A 110 -12.98 -9.29 -1.20
CA GLN A 110 -13.55 -8.86 0.08
C GLN A 110 -14.96 -8.28 -0.09
N LEU A 111 -15.19 -7.46 -1.13
CA LEU A 111 -16.51 -6.93 -1.43
C LEU A 111 -17.50 -8.03 -1.84
N ASP A 112 -17.07 -9.01 -2.63
CA ASP A 112 -17.91 -10.15 -3.02
C ASP A 112 -18.32 -10.99 -1.79
N ARG A 113 -17.39 -11.21 -0.86
CA ARG A 113 -17.67 -11.98 0.38
C ARG A 113 -18.59 -11.22 1.33
N TYR A 114 -18.34 -9.94 1.56
CA TYR A 114 -19.01 -9.17 2.62
C TYR A 114 -20.14 -8.27 2.11
N GLY A 115 -20.28 -8.12 0.80
CA GLY A 115 -21.35 -7.39 0.11
C GLY A 115 -21.20 -5.85 0.08
N SER A 116 -20.31 -5.26 0.88
CA SER A 116 -20.04 -3.81 0.87
C SER A 116 -18.75 -3.47 1.60
N TRP A 117 -18.16 -2.31 1.31
CA TRP A 117 -16.92 -1.87 1.98
C TRP A 117 -17.11 -1.60 3.48
N GLU A 118 -18.31 -1.18 3.90
CA GLU A 118 -18.64 -1.03 5.31
C GLU A 118 -18.64 -2.39 6.03
N ALA A 119 -19.28 -3.40 5.43
CA ALA A 119 -19.29 -4.76 5.96
C ALA A 119 -17.89 -5.40 5.95
N THR A 120 -17.08 -5.15 4.92
CA THR A 120 -15.67 -5.59 4.87
C THR A 120 -14.87 -5.04 6.05
N GLN A 121 -14.99 -3.75 6.33
CA GLN A 121 -14.29 -3.10 7.46
C GLN A 121 -14.79 -3.63 8.81
N GLN A 122 -16.11 -3.82 8.96
CA GLN A 122 -16.68 -4.39 10.18
C GLN A 122 -16.21 -5.83 10.42
N ALA A 123 -16.15 -6.65 9.36
CA ALA A 123 -15.66 -8.02 9.43
C ALA A 123 -14.15 -8.09 9.71
N SER A 124 -13.39 -7.17 9.12
CA SER A 124 -11.92 -7.09 9.27
C SER A 124 -11.48 -6.40 10.56
N GLY A 125 -12.37 -5.67 11.22
CA GLY A 125 -12.12 -4.89 12.43
C GLY A 125 -11.86 -3.41 12.13
N THR A 126 -11.00 -3.10 11.15
CA THR A 126 -10.75 -1.73 10.70
C THR A 126 -10.52 -1.65 9.19
N ARG A 127 -10.49 -0.42 8.64
CA ARG A 127 -9.98 -0.17 7.29
C ARG A 127 -8.57 -0.70 7.11
N LEU A 128 -7.68 -0.42 8.07
CA LEU A 128 -6.29 -0.82 7.97
C LEU A 128 -6.16 -2.34 7.89
N ASP A 129 -6.95 -3.07 8.68
CA ASP A 129 -6.94 -4.54 8.65
C ASP A 129 -7.41 -5.10 7.29
N ALA A 130 -8.40 -4.46 6.65
CA ALA A 130 -8.84 -4.84 5.29
C ALA A 130 -7.74 -4.61 4.24
N GLU A 131 -7.04 -3.49 4.31
CA GLU A 131 -5.87 -3.18 3.45
C GLU A 131 -4.72 -4.17 3.72
N MET A 132 -4.49 -4.53 4.98
CA MET A 132 -3.47 -5.52 5.34
C MET A 132 -3.83 -6.91 4.82
N VAL A 133 -5.09 -7.33 4.82
CA VAL A 133 -5.50 -8.59 4.16
C VAL A 133 -5.16 -8.57 2.66
N ALA A 134 -5.44 -7.46 1.95
CA ALA A 134 -5.15 -7.34 0.52
C ALA A 134 -3.62 -7.32 0.24
N GLU A 135 -2.85 -6.59 1.04
CA GLU A 135 -1.38 -6.61 0.95
C GLU A 135 -0.86 -8.03 1.19
N CYS A 136 -1.25 -8.67 2.30
CA CYS A 136 -0.82 -10.03 2.65
C CYS A 136 -1.30 -11.11 1.67
N GLY A 137 -2.38 -10.88 0.94
CA GLY A 137 -2.81 -11.79 -0.13
C GLY A 137 -2.04 -11.57 -1.42
N THR A 138 -1.70 -10.32 -1.75
CA THR A 138 -0.88 -9.97 -2.90
C THR A 138 0.46 -10.66 -2.81
N GLU A 139 1.07 -10.57 -1.64
CA GLU A 139 2.22 -11.35 -1.21
C GLU A 139 2.07 -12.86 -1.50
N LEU A 140 0.95 -13.48 -1.09
CA LEU A 140 0.77 -14.92 -1.27
C LEU A 140 0.67 -15.34 -2.74
N ILE A 141 0.20 -14.44 -3.62
CA ILE A 141 0.04 -14.70 -5.05
C ILE A 141 1.33 -14.37 -5.81
N VAL A 142 1.93 -13.22 -5.53
CA VAL A 142 3.04 -12.63 -6.29
C VAL A 142 4.41 -13.03 -5.72
N ALA A 143 4.49 -13.58 -4.50
CA ALA A 143 5.77 -13.99 -3.92
C ALA A 143 6.54 -14.89 -4.88
N ASP A 144 7.66 -14.33 -5.36
CA ASP A 144 8.73 -15.05 -6.03
C ASP A 144 9.11 -16.26 -5.15
N PRO A 145 9.28 -17.47 -5.70
CA PRO A 145 9.72 -18.65 -4.94
C PRO A 145 11.02 -18.42 -4.12
N VAL A 146 11.79 -17.37 -4.41
CA VAL A 146 12.98 -16.94 -3.64
C VAL A 146 12.61 -16.18 -2.36
N ILE A 147 11.48 -15.45 -2.31
CA ILE A 147 11.05 -14.70 -1.14
C ILE A 147 10.08 -15.57 -0.33
N SER A 148 10.60 -16.16 0.74
CA SER A 148 9.76 -16.98 1.62
C SER A 148 8.75 -16.13 2.38
N ARG A 149 7.56 -16.69 2.68
CA ARG A 149 6.53 -16.11 3.56
C ARG A 149 7.08 -15.53 4.88
N ARG A 150 8.20 -16.09 5.39
CA ARG A 150 8.89 -15.65 6.61
C ARG A 150 9.71 -14.39 6.41
N SER A 151 10.37 -14.25 5.25
CA SER A 151 11.22 -13.11 4.90
C SER A 151 10.43 -11.81 4.79
N TYR A 152 9.15 -11.90 4.39
CA TYR A 152 8.29 -10.72 4.25
C TYR A 152 7.62 -10.25 5.54
N VAL A 153 7.17 -11.17 6.40
CA VAL A 153 6.69 -10.80 7.74
C VAL A 153 7.77 -9.97 8.44
N GLU A 154 9.03 -10.39 8.30
CA GLU A 154 10.19 -9.67 8.85
C GLU A 154 10.47 -8.31 8.14
N GLU A 155 10.29 -8.17 6.82
CA GLU A 155 10.53 -6.91 6.07
C GLU A 155 9.39 -5.87 6.27
N SER A 156 8.13 -6.29 6.28
CA SER A 156 6.96 -5.42 6.51
C SER A 156 6.90 -4.93 7.96
N GLU A 157 7.21 -5.79 8.93
CA GLU A 157 7.43 -5.40 10.33
C GLU A 157 8.55 -4.35 10.46
N ARG A 158 9.62 -4.50 9.65
CA ARG A 158 10.81 -3.65 9.72
C ARG A 158 10.66 -2.29 9.03
N THR A 159 9.85 -2.18 7.97
CA THR A 159 9.71 -0.94 7.18
C THR A 159 8.43 -0.17 7.46
N ARG A 160 7.32 -0.83 7.80
CA ARG A 160 6.00 -0.20 7.99
C ARG A 160 5.51 -0.23 9.44
N GLY A 161 6.16 -1.00 10.32
CA GLY A 161 5.77 -1.16 11.73
C GLY A 161 4.51 -2.01 11.94
N TYR A 162 3.90 -2.54 10.87
CA TYR A 162 2.74 -3.43 10.88
C TYR A 162 2.96 -4.54 9.85
N GLY A 163 3.28 -5.74 10.34
CA GLY A 163 3.36 -6.93 9.51
C GLY A 163 2.02 -7.66 9.38
N CYS A 164 1.98 -8.62 8.46
CA CYS A 164 0.86 -9.55 8.35
C CYS A 164 0.67 -10.33 9.65
N THR A 165 -0.52 -10.22 10.26
CA THR A 165 -0.90 -11.11 11.36
C THR A 165 -1.29 -12.47 10.82
N SER A 166 -1.34 -13.50 11.69
CA SER A 166 -1.87 -14.81 11.30
C SER A 166 -3.29 -14.71 10.76
N TRP A 167 -4.11 -13.80 11.31
CA TRP A 167 -5.45 -13.54 10.83
C TRP A 167 -5.44 -12.95 9.41
N HIS A 168 -4.63 -11.92 9.13
CA HIS A 168 -4.51 -11.32 7.77
C HIS A 168 -4.21 -12.38 6.71
N VAL A 169 -3.25 -13.24 7.02
CA VAL A 169 -2.77 -14.29 6.12
C VAL A 169 -3.83 -15.37 5.88
N LEU A 170 -4.55 -15.78 6.93
CA LEU A 170 -5.60 -16.80 6.81
C LEU A 170 -6.82 -16.27 6.06
N GLU A 171 -7.22 -15.03 6.32
CA GLU A 171 -8.32 -14.38 5.63
C GLU A 171 -8.00 -14.21 4.14
N ALA A 172 -6.80 -13.73 3.81
CA ALA A 172 -6.32 -13.63 2.44
C ALA A 172 -6.31 -14.99 1.73
N ALA A 173 -5.74 -16.02 2.35
CA ALA A 173 -5.73 -17.38 1.78
C ALA A 173 -7.14 -17.93 1.54
N SER A 174 -8.08 -17.62 2.44
CA SER A 174 -9.48 -17.99 2.30
C SER A 174 -10.11 -17.30 1.08
N LEU A 175 -9.89 -15.99 0.89
CA LEU A 175 -10.39 -15.25 -0.27
C LEU A 175 -9.85 -15.81 -1.58
N ILE A 176 -8.58 -16.20 -1.59
CA ILE A 176 -7.92 -16.81 -2.76
C ILE A 176 -8.55 -18.16 -3.09
N ALA A 177 -8.79 -19.00 -2.08
CA ALA A 177 -9.35 -20.34 -2.25
C ALA A 177 -10.81 -20.35 -2.72
N GLU A 178 -11.60 -19.32 -2.39
CA GLU A 178 -13.00 -19.19 -2.83
C GLU A 178 -13.12 -18.85 -4.33
N ASN A 179 -12.06 -18.36 -4.98
CA ASN A 179 -12.09 -18.13 -6.41
C ASN A 179 -11.84 -19.45 -7.18
N GLU A 180 -12.94 -20.12 -7.55
CA GLU A 180 -12.93 -21.33 -8.37
C GLU A 180 -12.15 -21.15 -9.70
N ARG A 181 -12.11 -19.93 -10.25
CA ARG A 181 -11.36 -19.65 -11.49
C ARG A 181 -9.85 -19.60 -11.27
N TYR A 182 -9.41 -19.05 -10.15
CA TYR A 182 -8.00 -19.02 -9.78
C TYR A 182 -7.47 -20.44 -9.51
N THR A 183 -8.26 -21.27 -8.84
CA THR A 183 -7.88 -22.67 -8.55
C THR A 183 -7.78 -23.55 -9.79
N ALA A 184 -8.59 -23.31 -10.82
CA ALA A 184 -8.55 -24.04 -12.09
C ALA A 184 -7.38 -23.64 -13.01
N ALA A 185 -6.86 -22.42 -12.90
CA ALA A 185 -5.73 -21.94 -13.70
C ALA A 185 -4.36 -22.43 -13.18
N GLY A 186 -4.28 -22.81 -11.90
CA GLY A 186 -3.06 -23.28 -11.25
C GLY A 186 -2.90 -24.80 -11.14
N SER A 187 -3.85 -25.60 -11.67
CA SER A 187 -3.84 -27.07 -11.67
C SER A 187 -3.56 -27.65 -13.05
#